data_AF-A0A484M4Q0-F1
#
_entry.id   AF-A0A484M4Q0-F1
#
_cell.length_a   1.000
_cell.length_b   1.000
_cell.length_c   1.000
_cell.angle_alpha   90.00
_cell.angle_beta   90.00
_cell.angle_gamma   90.00
#
_symmetry.space_group_name_H-M   'P 1'
#
loop_
_entity.id
_entity.type
_entity.pdbx_description
1 polymer ?
#
loop_
_entity_poly.entity_id
_entity_poly.type
_entity_poly.pdbx_seq_one_letter_code
_entity_poly.pdbx_strand_id
1 'polypeptide(L)'
;MRVIHDKKSQRLKRLAEKGAETHRVDVTRTLVRSLSTKIRIAIQIVDKISEKINKLRDEELWPQLNEFILGLTKMWKSMLECHQNQCHAIVEAKRLDAIAHKKQFSDAHLEATLHLEHDLLNWTLRFSCWISAQRGYIRALNHWLMKCLLYVPEETPDGIVPFSPGRIGAPPVFVICNHWAQSLERLSEKEVVDSMRDFSTNVLHLWERDKLEMRHRVMNDNNMERKMKNLEREDQKIKKGISALERKILASGEENALSMMSKQAIYQNDTCKNSSLQAGLHHIFEAMERFAANCLKVYEELLQRIEEDNLAHEHNRES
;
A
#
# COMPACT_ATOMS: atom_id res chain seq x y z
N MET A 1 -24.26 7.17 30.52
CA MET A 1 -25.02 8.31 31.11
C MET A 1 -26.49 8.32 30.70
N ARG A 2 -26.84 8.27 29.41
CA ARG A 2 -28.25 8.26 28.93
C ARG A 2 -29.11 7.17 29.59
N VAL A 3 -28.66 5.92 29.58
CA VAL A 3 -29.35 4.79 30.26
C VAL A 3 -29.63 5.04 31.75
N ILE A 4 -28.69 5.68 32.47
CA ILE A 4 -28.87 5.99 33.90
C ILE A 4 -29.87 7.13 34.08
N HIS A 5 -29.76 8.17 33.25
CA HIS A 5 -30.73 9.26 33.20
C HIS A 5 -32.14 8.73 32.98
N ASP A 6 -32.34 7.84 32.01
CA ASP A 6 -33.65 7.30 31.66
C ASP A 6 -34.24 6.46 32.79
N LYS A 7 -33.42 5.59 33.42
CA LYS A 7 -33.82 4.84 34.62
C LYS A 7 -34.22 5.75 35.78
N LYS A 8 -33.50 6.85 36.00
CA LYS A 8 -33.80 7.81 37.09
C LYS A 8 -35.02 8.67 36.77
N SER A 9 -35.21 9.04 35.51
CA SER A 9 -36.40 9.75 35.03
C SER A 9 -37.67 8.90 35.20
N GLN A 10 -37.58 7.62 34.84
CA GLN A 10 -38.68 6.66 35.04
C GLN A 10 -38.96 6.41 36.53
N ARG A 11 -37.93 6.36 37.38
CA ARG A 11 -38.08 6.28 38.84
C ARG A 11 -38.74 7.53 39.41
N LEU A 12 -38.38 8.72 38.93
CA LEU A 12 -38.99 9.98 39.34
C LEU A 12 -40.49 9.99 39.00
N LYS A 13 -40.87 9.53 37.81
CA LYS A 13 -42.27 9.40 37.38
C LYS A 13 -43.07 8.49 38.31
N ARG A 14 -42.53 7.31 38.63
CA ARG A 14 -43.17 6.36 39.58
C ARG A 14 -43.31 6.91 41.00
N LEU A 15 -42.34 7.69 41.48
CA LEU A 15 -42.41 8.31 42.81
C LEU A 15 -43.47 9.40 42.87
N ALA A 16 -43.64 10.16 41.79
CA ALA A 16 -44.69 11.17 41.66
C ALA A 16 -46.10 10.53 41.58
N GLU A 17 -46.26 9.46 40.80
CA GLU A 17 -47.53 8.73 40.66
C GLU A 17 -47.99 8.06 41.96
N LYS A 18 -47.04 7.61 42.80
CA LYS A 18 -47.32 6.92 44.07
C LYS A 18 -47.46 7.84 45.28
N GLY A 19 -47.41 9.16 45.10
CA GLY A 19 -47.50 10.13 46.20
C GLY A 19 -46.39 9.99 47.24
N ALA A 20 -45.16 9.66 46.81
CA ALA A 20 -44.03 9.49 47.73
C ALA A 20 -43.64 10.82 48.42
N GLU A 21 -43.00 10.73 49.59
CA GLU A 21 -42.50 11.88 50.36
C GLU A 21 -41.76 12.91 49.51
N THR A 22 -42.11 14.19 49.68
CA THR A 22 -41.60 15.34 48.92
C THR A 22 -40.07 15.35 48.83
N HIS A 23 -39.38 15.10 49.95
CA HIS A 23 -37.92 15.05 50.01
C HIS A 23 -37.32 13.98 49.07
N ARG A 24 -37.93 12.78 48.98
CA ARG A 24 -37.44 11.69 48.11
C ARG A 24 -37.65 11.99 46.64
N VAL A 25 -38.74 12.67 46.30
CA VAL A 25 -39.03 13.17 44.96
C VAL A 25 -37.99 14.22 44.56
N ASP A 26 -37.67 15.17 45.46
CA ASP A 26 -36.71 16.25 45.19
C ASP A 26 -35.27 15.77 45.01
N VAL A 27 -34.81 14.80 45.81
CA VAL A 27 -33.49 14.18 45.61
C VAL A 27 -33.40 13.51 44.24
N THR A 28 -34.42 12.75 43.86
CA THR A 28 -34.45 12.05 42.55
C THR A 28 -34.52 13.06 41.41
N ARG A 29 -35.29 14.14 41.55
CA ARG A 29 -35.40 15.24 40.59
C ARG A 29 -34.07 15.96 40.39
N THR A 30 -33.35 16.22 41.47
CA THR A 30 -32.02 16.86 41.44
C THR A 30 -31.02 16.00 40.70
N LEU A 31 -31.02 14.69 40.95
CA LEU A 31 -30.16 13.75 40.24
C LEU A 31 -30.48 13.70 38.73
N VAL A 32 -31.77 13.67 38.35
CA VAL A 32 -32.18 13.73 36.94
C VAL A 32 -31.67 15.02 36.30
N ARG A 33 -31.91 16.19 36.91
CA ARG A 33 -31.43 17.50 36.42
C ARG A 33 -29.90 17.52 36.26
N SER A 34 -29.16 17.00 37.24
CA SER A 34 -27.69 16.89 37.18
C SER A 34 -27.25 16.03 35.99
N LEU A 35 -27.88 14.88 35.78
CA LEU A 35 -27.60 14.00 34.65
C LEU A 35 -27.95 14.65 33.31
N SER A 36 -29.07 15.36 33.20
CA SER A 36 -29.44 16.10 31.99
C SER A 36 -28.40 17.17 31.65
N THR A 37 -27.93 17.93 32.65
CA THR A 37 -26.87 18.93 32.46
C THR A 37 -25.56 18.27 32.01
N LYS A 38 -25.14 17.15 32.63
CA LYS A 38 -23.95 16.40 32.19
C LYS A 38 -24.07 15.89 30.75
N ILE A 39 -25.24 15.37 30.36
CA ILE A 39 -25.49 14.93 28.98
C ILE A 39 -25.41 16.10 28.00
N ARG A 40 -26.02 17.25 28.33
CA ARG A 40 -25.96 18.46 27.50
C ARG A 40 -24.53 18.96 27.32
N ILE A 41 -23.75 19.03 28.41
CA ILE A 41 -22.34 19.41 28.35
C ILE A 41 -21.55 18.42 27.49
N ALA A 42 -21.78 17.11 27.66
CA ALA A 42 -21.10 16.10 26.83
C ALA A 42 -21.42 16.25 25.34
N ILE A 43 -22.67 16.57 24.98
CA ILE A 43 -23.05 16.84 23.59
C ILE A 43 -22.30 18.08 23.07
N GLN A 44 -22.30 19.19 23.82
CA GLN A 44 -21.57 20.40 23.42
C GLN A 44 -20.06 20.16 23.23
N ILE A 45 -19.45 19.32 24.06
CA ILE A 45 -18.04 18.94 23.91
C ILE A 45 -17.84 18.14 22.61
N VAL A 46 -18.72 17.18 22.32
CA VAL A 46 -18.67 16.41 21.07
C VAL A 46 -18.83 17.32 19.86
N ASP A 47 -19.80 18.24 19.88
CA ASP A 47 -20.03 19.19 18.79
C ASP A 47 -18.79 20.05 18.53
N LYS A 48 -18.15 20.57 19.59
CA LYS A 48 -16.90 21.36 19.48
C LYS A 48 -15.72 20.56 18.93
N ILE A 49 -15.60 19.28 19.31
CA ILE A 49 -14.59 18.38 18.76
C ILE A 49 -14.87 18.11 17.28
N SER A 50 -16.13 17.83 16.91
CA SER A 50 -16.54 17.59 15.53
C SER A 50 -16.32 18.81 14.63
N GLU A 51 -16.64 20.01 15.10
CA GLU A 51 -16.32 21.27 14.40
C GLU A 51 -14.80 21.37 14.11
N LYS A 52 -13.96 21.07 15.11
CA LYS A 52 -12.50 21.10 14.94
C LYS A 52 -12.00 20.04 13.96
N ILE A 53 -12.56 18.83 13.99
CA ILE A 53 -12.23 17.76 13.04
C ILE A 53 -12.64 18.17 11.62
N ASN A 54 -13.84 18.70 11.43
CA ASN A 54 -14.32 19.16 10.13
C ASN A 54 -13.41 20.27 9.58
N LYS A 55 -13.02 21.24 10.42
CA LYS A 55 -12.07 22.29 10.04
C LYS A 55 -10.74 21.73 9.58
N LEU A 56 -10.12 20.85 10.39
CA LEU A 56 -8.86 20.19 10.04
C LEU A 56 -8.96 19.41 8.72
N ARG A 57 -10.09 18.73 8.51
CA ARG A 57 -10.32 17.92 7.30
C ARG A 57 -10.49 18.79 6.06
N ASP A 58 -11.38 19.78 6.11
CA ASP A 58 -11.83 20.51 4.93
C ASP A 58 -10.93 21.70 4.59
N GLU A 59 -10.35 22.36 5.60
CA GLU A 59 -9.53 23.57 5.40
C GLU A 59 -8.02 23.26 5.35
N GLU A 60 -7.54 22.25 6.08
CA GLU A 60 -6.09 21.97 6.16
C GLU A 60 -5.70 20.72 5.37
N LEU A 61 -6.36 19.59 5.61
CA LEU A 61 -6.02 18.32 4.96
C LEU A 61 -6.38 18.32 3.47
N TRP A 62 -7.55 18.84 3.11
CA TRP A 62 -8.02 18.78 1.72
C TRP A 62 -7.06 19.47 0.71
N PRO A 63 -6.58 20.70 0.93
CA PRO A 63 -5.57 21.31 0.07
C PRO A 63 -4.28 20.50 -0.02
N GLN A 64 -3.79 19.97 1.11
CA GLN A 64 -2.58 19.15 1.15
C GLN A 64 -2.74 17.85 0.34
N LEU A 65 -3.92 17.24 0.36
CA LEU A 65 -4.22 16.05 -0.45
C LEU A 65 -4.23 16.37 -1.94
N ASN A 66 -4.78 17.51 -2.35
CA ASN A 66 -4.75 17.94 -3.76
C ASN A 66 -3.31 18.14 -4.24
N GLU A 67 -2.48 18.82 -3.46
CA GLU A 67 -1.05 18.99 -3.76
C GLU A 67 -0.32 17.66 -3.81
N PHE A 68 -0.63 16.74 -2.89
CA PHE A 68 -0.01 15.42 -2.83
C PHE A 68 -0.40 14.56 -4.04
N ILE A 69 -1.67 14.53 -4.43
CA ILE A 69 -2.15 13.84 -5.65
C ILE A 69 -1.47 14.42 -6.88
N LEU A 70 -1.36 15.74 -6.99
CA LEU A 70 -0.65 16.40 -8.08
C LEU A 70 0.84 16.01 -8.11
N GLY A 71 1.49 15.99 -6.94
CA GLY A 71 2.88 15.57 -6.80
C GLY A 71 3.10 14.12 -7.25
N LEU A 72 2.22 13.21 -6.84
CA LEU A 72 2.24 11.82 -7.26
C LEU A 72 1.99 11.67 -8.76
N THR A 73 1.08 12.44 -9.33
CA THR A 73 0.83 12.47 -10.78
C THR A 73 2.12 12.80 -11.55
N LYS A 74 2.81 13.87 -11.14
CA LYS A 74 4.09 14.28 -11.74
C LYS A 74 5.16 13.20 -11.58
N MET A 75 5.26 12.60 -10.39
CA MET A 75 6.20 11.52 -10.13
C MET A 75 5.93 10.30 -11.03
N TRP A 76 4.68 9.86 -11.16
CA TRP A 76 4.32 8.72 -12.02
C TRP A 76 4.57 9.00 -13.49
N LYS A 77 4.36 10.23 -13.94
CA LYS A 77 4.72 10.67 -15.29
C LYS A 77 6.23 10.55 -15.54
N SER A 78 7.06 11.02 -14.61
CA SER A 78 8.52 10.88 -14.71
C SER A 78 8.98 9.41 -14.62
N MET A 79 8.32 8.59 -13.79
CA MET A 79 8.60 7.16 -13.71
C MET A 79 8.26 6.44 -15.02
N LEU A 80 7.13 6.78 -15.65
CA LEU A 80 6.73 6.25 -16.95
C LEU A 80 7.78 6.57 -18.02
N GLU A 81 8.18 7.84 -18.12
CA GLU A 81 9.22 8.28 -19.06
C GLU A 81 10.55 7.55 -18.81
N CYS A 82 10.93 7.37 -17.54
CA CYS A 82 12.14 6.63 -17.17
C CYS A 82 12.09 5.17 -17.67
N HIS A 83 10.97 4.47 -17.43
CA HIS A 83 10.81 3.08 -17.86
C HIS A 83 10.74 2.94 -19.38
N GLN A 84 10.13 3.88 -20.09
CA GLN A 84 10.16 3.93 -21.56
C GLN A 84 11.60 4.05 -22.09
N ASN A 85 12.40 4.93 -21.48
CA ASN A 85 13.81 5.08 -21.82
C ASN A 85 14.62 3.81 -21.51
N GLN A 86 14.32 3.12 -20.40
CA GLN A 86 14.94 1.83 -20.05
C GLN A 86 14.58 0.72 -21.06
N CYS A 87 13.31 0.64 -21.48
CA CYS A 87 12.84 -0.25 -22.56
C CYS A 87 13.62 0.00 -23.86
N HIS A 88 13.75 1.27 -24.26
CA HIS A 88 14.51 1.60 -25.47
C HIS A 88 15.99 1.22 -25.34
N ALA A 89 16.62 1.54 -24.21
CA ALA A 89 18.03 1.25 -23.97
C ALA A 89 18.35 -0.25 -23.99
N ILE A 90 17.49 -1.10 -23.41
CA ILE A 90 17.73 -2.55 -23.36
C ILE A 90 17.56 -3.20 -24.74
N VAL A 91 16.68 -2.68 -25.61
CA VAL A 91 16.55 -3.16 -27.00
C VAL A 91 17.85 -2.94 -27.78
N GLU A 92 18.53 -1.82 -27.54
CA GLU A 92 19.82 -1.51 -28.17
C GLU A 92 21.00 -2.28 -27.56
N ALA A 93 20.85 -2.85 -26.36
CA ALA A 93 21.87 -3.64 -25.67
C ALA A 93 22.05 -5.08 -26.21
N LYS A 94 22.06 -5.24 -27.55
CA LYS A 94 22.09 -6.54 -28.28
C LYS A 94 23.30 -7.44 -27.96
N ARG A 95 24.33 -6.91 -27.30
CA ARG A 95 25.56 -7.64 -26.93
C ARG A 95 25.56 -8.15 -25.49
N LEU A 96 24.53 -7.82 -24.71
CA LEU A 96 24.47 -8.16 -23.28
C LEU A 96 24.62 -9.67 -23.06
N ASP A 97 23.90 -10.47 -23.84
CA ASP A 97 23.95 -11.93 -23.75
C ASP A 97 25.32 -12.48 -24.15
N ALA A 98 25.94 -11.93 -25.19
CA ALA A 98 27.27 -12.33 -25.61
C ALA A 98 28.35 -12.03 -24.56
N ILE A 99 28.18 -10.96 -23.79
CA ILE A 99 29.07 -10.61 -22.67
C ILE A 99 28.87 -11.57 -21.51
N ALA A 100 27.61 -11.84 -21.14
CA ALA A 100 27.28 -12.72 -20.03
C ALA A 100 27.64 -14.19 -20.27
N HIS A 101 27.58 -14.65 -21.52
CA HIS A 101 27.94 -16.02 -21.89
C HIS A 101 29.41 -16.15 -22.31
N LYS A 102 30.19 -15.06 -22.29
CA LYS A 102 31.61 -15.12 -22.61
C LYS A 102 32.30 -15.96 -21.54
N LYS A 103 32.98 -17.04 -21.95
CA LYS A 103 33.74 -17.98 -21.09
C LYS A 103 34.98 -17.37 -20.41
N GLN A 104 34.91 -16.13 -19.95
CA GLN A 104 35.88 -15.53 -19.03
C GLN A 104 35.39 -15.78 -17.61
N PHE A 105 35.58 -17.01 -17.16
CA PHE A 105 35.26 -17.43 -15.80
C PHE A 105 36.27 -16.88 -14.78
N SER A 106 36.26 -15.56 -14.61
CA SER A 106 37.03 -14.92 -13.56
C SER A 106 36.26 -14.95 -12.25
N ASP A 107 36.98 -14.94 -11.13
CA ASP A 107 36.39 -14.81 -9.79
C ASP A 107 35.44 -13.59 -9.72
N ALA A 108 35.83 -12.48 -10.37
CA ALA A 108 35.04 -11.26 -10.44
C ALA A 108 33.70 -11.43 -11.19
N HIS A 109 33.63 -12.32 -12.20
CA HIS A 109 32.38 -12.59 -12.92
C HIS A 109 31.38 -13.36 -12.05
N LEU A 110 31.86 -14.36 -11.30
CA LEU A 110 31.03 -15.15 -10.41
C LEU A 110 30.52 -14.31 -9.23
N GLU A 111 31.37 -13.44 -8.67
CA GLU A 111 31.00 -12.48 -7.64
C GLU A 111 30.00 -11.44 -8.15
N ALA A 112 30.19 -10.89 -9.36
CA ALA A 112 29.26 -9.94 -9.96
C ALA A 112 27.88 -10.57 -10.21
N THR A 113 27.83 -11.82 -10.67
CA THR A 113 26.57 -12.55 -10.90
C THR A 113 25.84 -12.83 -9.59
N LEU A 114 26.58 -13.18 -8.52
CA LEU A 114 26.02 -13.35 -7.18
C LEU A 114 25.43 -12.05 -6.65
N HIS A 115 26.14 -10.93 -6.79
CA HIS A 115 25.64 -9.62 -6.34
C HIS A 115 24.40 -9.20 -7.15
N LEU A 116 24.41 -9.41 -8.47
CA LEU A 116 23.25 -9.11 -9.32
C LEU A 116 22.00 -9.87 -8.87
N GLU A 117 22.10 -11.17 -8.58
CA GLU A 117 20.97 -11.96 -8.08
C GLU A 117 20.38 -11.36 -6.80
N HIS A 118 21.24 -11.01 -5.84
CA HIS A 118 20.80 -10.42 -4.58
C HIS A 118 20.21 -9.02 -4.74
N ASP A 119 20.79 -8.21 -5.63
CA ASP A 119 20.26 -6.88 -5.94
C ASP A 119 18.88 -6.97 -6.59
N LEU A 120 18.62 -7.99 -7.42
CA LEU A 120 17.30 -8.25 -8.00
C LEU A 120 16.28 -8.68 -6.96
N LEU A 121 16.65 -9.57 -6.03
CA LEU A 121 15.79 -9.96 -4.92
C LEU A 121 15.45 -8.76 -4.03
N ASN A 122 16.46 -7.97 -3.67
CA ASN A 122 16.27 -6.76 -2.89
C ASN A 122 15.41 -5.74 -3.65
N TRP A 123 15.62 -5.55 -4.95
CA TRP A 123 14.80 -4.67 -5.77
C TRP A 123 13.33 -5.09 -5.79
N THR A 124 13.06 -6.37 -6.00
CA THR A 124 11.70 -6.96 -5.98
C THR A 124 11.00 -6.70 -4.65
N LEU A 125 11.71 -6.95 -3.54
CA LEU A 125 11.20 -6.72 -2.19
C LEU A 125 10.91 -5.23 -1.95
N ARG A 126 11.87 -4.35 -2.28
CA ARG A 126 11.74 -2.90 -2.08
C ARG A 126 10.59 -2.31 -2.89
N PHE A 127 10.43 -2.75 -4.13
CA PHE A 127 9.32 -2.36 -4.97
C PHE A 127 7.97 -2.77 -4.35
N SER A 128 7.84 -4.05 -3.96
CA SER A 128 6.61 -4.57 -3.34
C SER A 128 6.26 -3.83 -2.05
N CYS A 129 7.25 -3.54 -1.20
CA CYS A 129 7.06 -2.73 0.01
C CYS A 129 6.65 -1.31 -0.29
N TRP A 130 7.27 -0.66 -1.27
CA TRP A 130 6.94 0.72 -1.63
C TRP A 130 5.48 0.84 -2.10
N ILE A 131 5.02 -0.10 -2.93
CA ILE A 131 3.61 -0.16 -3.36
C ILE A 131 2.68 -0.46 -2.19
N SER A 132 3.04 -1.42 -1.33
CA SER A 132 2.27 -1.76 -0.14
C SER A 132 2.12 -0.59 0.83
N ALA A 133 3.20 0.16 1.08
CA ALA A 133 3.20 1.33 1.94
C ALA A 133 2.31 2.45 1.40
N GLN A 134 2.35 2.70 0.08
CA GLN A 134 1.43 3.66 -0.54
C GLN A 134 -0.04 3.24 -0.36
N ARG A 135 -0.38 1.99 -0.69
CA ARG A 135 -1.74 1.47 -0.49
C ARG A 135 -2.16 1.55 0.98
N GLY A 136 -1.27 1.16 1.89
CA GLY A 136 -1.51 1.17 3.33
C GLY A 136 -1.82 2.57 3.85
N TYR A 137 -1.03 3.56 3.43
CA TYR A 137 -1.25 4.96 3.78
C TYR A 137 -2.63 5.46 3.31
N ILE A 138 -2.97 5.26 2.02
CA ILE A 138 -4.25 5.72 1.46
C ILE A 138 -5.44 4.98 2.07
N ARG A 139 -5.30 3.67 2.34
CA ARG A 139 -6.31 2.87 3.02
C ARG A 139 -6.55 3.37 4.44
N ALA A 140 -5.49 3.65 5.19
CA ALA A 140 -5.60 4.18 6.56
C ALA A 140 -6.25 5.56 6.58
N LEU A 141 -5.86 6.44 5.65
CA LEU A 141 -6.46 7.77 5.48
C LEU A 141 -7.96 7.67 5.18
N ASN A 142 -8.33 6.84 4.20
CA ASN A 142 -9.74 6.63 3.84
C ASN A 142 -10.53 6.05 5.02
N HIS A 143 -9.97 5.08 5.74
CA HIS A 143 -10.64 4.50 6.90
C HIS A 143 -10.83 5.50 8.04
N TRP A 144 -9.86 6.39 8.28
CA TRP A 144 -10.00 7.48 9.25
C TRP A 144 -11.11 8.44 8.82
N LEU A 145 -11.12 8.88 7.55
CA LEU A 145 -12.18 9.73 7.02
C LEU A 145 -13.55 9.08 7.22
N MET A 146 -13.74 7.82 6.82
CA MET A 146 -15.05 7.15 6.95
C MET A 146 -15.59 7.10 8.38
N LYS A 147 -14.75 7.19 9.43
CA LYS A 147 -15.24 7.30 10.82
C LYS A 147 -15.93 8.63 11.14
N CYS A 148 -15.68 9.67 10.34
CA CYS A 148 -16.32 10.97 10.46
C CYS A 148 -17.71 11.00 9.81
N LEU A 149 -18.13 9.95 9.09
CA LEU A 149 -19.45 9.86 8.49
C LEU A 149 -20.35 8.95 9.32
N LEU A 150 -21.54 9.45 9.64
CA LEU A 150 -22.63 8.61 10.11
C LEU A 150 -23.33 8.02 8.87
N TYR A 151 -22.90 6.84 8.44
CA TYR A 151 -23.58 6.11 7.37
C TYR A 151 -24.64 5.17 7.96
N VAL A 152 -25.88 5.34 7.51
CA VAL A 152 -26.97 4.39 7.73
C VAL A 152 -27.31 3.78 6.38
N PRO A 153 -27.10 2.46 6.17
CA PRO A 153 -27.43 1.82 4.91
C PRO A 153 -28.90 1.98 4.55
N GLU A 154 -29.16 2.39 3.32
CA GLU A 154 -30.51 2.46 2.76
C GLU A 154 -30.93 1.10 2.22
N GLU A 155 -32.03 0.56 2.73
CA GLU A 155 -32.66 -0.66 2.22
C GLU A 155 -33.74 -0.29 1.20
N THR A 156 -33.54 -0.73 -0.04
CA THR A 156 -34.52 -0.61 -1.13
C THR A 156 -35.12 -1.98 -1.45
N PRO A 157 -36.24 -2.07 -2.20
CA PRO A 157 -36.81 -3.35 -2.63
C PRO A 157 -35.82 -4.25 -3.38
N ASP A 158 -34.82 -3.66 -4.02
CA ASP A 158 -33.75 -4.33 -4.77
C ASP A 158 -32.52 -4.71 -3.91
N GLY A 159 -32.55 -4.39 -2.61
CA GLY A 159 -31.48 -4.67 -1.64
C GLY A 159 -30.84 -3.41 -1.05
N ILE A 160 -29.71 -3.59 -0.35
CA ILE A 160 -28.95 -2.49 0.26
C ILE A 160 -28.23 -1.71 -0.83
N VAL A 161 -28.44 -0.39 -0.85
CA VAL A 161 -27.81 0.49 -1.83
C VAL A 161 -26.27 0.50 -1.63
N PRO A 162 -25.47 0.38 -2.71
CA PRO A 162 -24.00 0.48 -2.60
C PRO A 162 -23.56 1.82 -2.03
N PHE A 163 -22.62 1.77 -1.08
CA PHE A 163 -22.07 2.95 -0.43
C PHE A 163 -21.33 3.84 -1.45
N SER A 164 -21.70 5.12 -1.46
CA SER A 164 -20.97 6.18 -2.18
C SER A 164 -21.04 7.46 -1.35
N PRO A 165 -19.90 8.04 -0.92
CA PRO A 165 -19.90 9.26 -0.12
C PRO A 165 -20.63 10.43 -0.80
N GLY A 166 -20.53 10.54 -2.12
CA GLY A 166 -21.19 11.61 -2.87
C GLY A 166 -22.72 11.53 -2.80
N ARG A 167 -23.30 10.33 -2.72
CA ARG A 167 -24.77 10.15 -2.64
C ARG A 167 -25.37 10.66 -1.34
N ILE A 168 -24.60 10.65 -0.26
CA ILE A 168 -25.03 11.14 1.06
C ILE A 168 -24.64 12.60 1.30
N GLY A 169 -24.20 13.32 0.26
CA GLY A 169 -23.77 14.71 0.36
C GLY A 169 -22.47 14.90 1.14
N ALA A 170 -21.60 13.88 1.19
CA ALA A 170 -20.33 14.01 1.88
C ALA A 170 -19.40 14.99 1.14
N PRO A 171 -18.56 15.75 1.86
CA PRO A 171 -17.57 16.65 1.27
C PRO A 171 -16.63 15.97 0.25
N PRO A 172 -16.04 16.73 -0.70
CA PRO A 172 -15.20 16.22 -1.79
C PRO A 172 -14.08 15.26 -1.33
N VAL A 173 -13.44 15.59 -0.20
CA VAL A 173 -12.38 14.78 0.41
C VAL A 173 -12.76 13.32 0.64
N PHE A 174 -14.02 13.05 1.01
CA PHE A 174 -14.49 11.68 1.22
C PHE A 174 -14.64 10.93 -0.11
N VAL A 175 -15.16 11.62 -1.13
CA VAL A 175 -15.37 11.05 -2.46
C VAL A 175 -14.03 10.68 -3.08
N ILE A 176 -13.08 11.62 -3.06
CA ILE A 176 -11.76 11.47 -3.67
C ILE A 176 -10.91 10.43 -2.93
N CYS A 177 -10.81 10.48 -1.60
CA CYS A 177 -10.05 9.46 -0.86
C CYS A 177 -10.65 8.07 -0.98
N ASN A 178 -11.98 7.94 -1.02
CA ASN A 178 -12.62 6.65 -1.22
C ASN A 178 -12.37 6.11 -2.63
N HIS A 179 -12.48 6.97 -3.65
CA HIS A 179 -12.17 6.58 -5.03
C HIS A 179 -10.69 6.20 -5.16
N TRP A 180 -9.78 6.98 -4.60
CA TRP A 180 -8.35 6.73 -4.62
C TRP A 180 -8.00 5.38 -3.98
N ALA A 181 -8.54 5.09 -2.80
CA ALA A 181 -8.34 3.81 -2.12
C ALA A 181 -8.83 2.63 -2.97
N GLN A 182 -10.01 2.75 -3.60
CA GLN A 182 -10.56 1.69 -4.46
C GLN A 182 -9.74 1.50 -5.73
N SER A 183 -9.29 2.57 -6.37
CA SER A 183 -8.48 2.51 -7.59
C SER A 183 -7.12 1.86 -7.31
N LEU A 184 -6.46 2.20 -6.19
CA LEU A 184 -5.20 1.56 -5.81
C LEU A 184 -5.33 0.07 -5.48
N GLU A 185 -6.46 -0.36 -4.93
CA GLU A 185 -6.72 -1.79 -4.65
C GLU A 185 -6.89 -2.62 -5.94
N ARG A 186 -7.34 -1.98 -7.02
CA ARG A 186 -7.51 -2.63 -8.34
C ARG A 186 -6.22 -2.72 -9.14
N LEU A 187 -5.26 -1.83 -8.88
CA LEU A 187 -3.94 -1.91 -9.51
C LEU A 187 -3.27 -3.21 -9.07
N SER A 188 -2.63 -3.91 -10.00
CA SER A 188 -1.86 -5.11 -9.69
C SER A 188 -0.39 -4.88 -10.06
N GLU A 189 0.49 -5.01 -9.09
CA GLU A 189 1.94 -5.03 -9.25
C GLU A 189 2.47 -6.44 -9.60
N LYS A 190 1.57 -7.43 -9.66
CA LYS A 190 1.93 -8.85 -9.79
C LYS A 190 2.80 -9.11 -10.99
N GLU A 191 2.48 -8.53 -12.14
CA GLU A 191 3.25 -8.75 -13.36
C GLU A 191 4.69 -8.25 -13.25
N VAL A 192 4.91 -7.10 -12.61
CA VAL A 192 6.25 -6.56 -12.36
C VAL A 192 7.02 -7.50 -11.44
N VAL A 193 6.39 -7.91 -10.34
CA VAL A 193 7.01 -8.81 -9.34
C VAL A 193 7.33 -10.18 -9.96
N ASP A 194 6.42 -10.74 -10.74
CA ASP A 194 6.63 -12.02 -11.42
C ASP A 194 7.76 -11.91 -12.46
N SER A 195 7.80 -10.83 -13.26
CA SER A 195 8.90 -10.59 -14.21
C SER A 195 10.27 -10.44 -13.53
N MET A 196 10.32 -9.73 -12.40
CA MET A 196 11.54 -9.60 -11.61
C MET A 196 11.97 -10.93 -10.99
N ARG A 197 11.01 -11.74 -10.51
CA ARG A 197 11.27 -13.07 -9.95
C ARG A 197 11.82 -14.01 -11.02
N ASP A 198 11.18 -14.07 -12.18
CA ASP A 198 11.60 -14.92 -13.30
C ASP A 198 13.03 -14.56 -13.72
N PHE A 199 13.34 -13.27 -13.81
CA PHE A 199 14.69 -12.82 -14.11
C PHE A 199 15.70 -13.17 -13.01
N SER A 200 15.34 -13.00 -11.74
CA SER A 200 16.18 -13.41 -10.60
C SER A 200 16.49 -14.90 -10.63
N THR A 201 15.51 -15.74 -10.96
CA THR A 201 15.69 -17.19 -11.13
C THR A 201 16.64 -17.49 -12.30
N ASN A 202 16.55 -16.76 -13.42
CA ASN A 202 17.49 -16.91 -14.53
C ASN A 202 18.93 -16.59 -14.11
N VAL A 203 19.15 -15.49 -13.38
CA VAL A 203 20.47 -15.10 -12.88
C VAL A 203 21.00 -16.12 -11.87
N LEU A 204 20.14 -16.64 -10.99
CA LEU A 204 20.51 -17.71 -10.06
C LEU A 204 20.99 -18.96 -10.80
N HIS A 205 20.27 -19.40 -11.83
CA HIS A 205 20.69 -20.55 -12.64
C HIS A 205 22.01 -20.31 -13.37
N LEU A 206 22.26 -19.10 -13.87
CA LEU A 206 23.56 -18.72 -14.43
C LEU A 206 24.67 -18.85 -13.38
N TRP A 207 24.44 -18.34 -12.17
CA TRP A 207 25.38 -18.46 -11.06
C TRP A 207 25.63 -19.92 -10.67
N GLU A 208 24.59 -20.75 -10.55
CA GLU A 208 24.71 -22.17 -10.20
C GLU A 208 25.49 -22.96 -11.25
N ARG A 209 25.20 -22.71 -12.54
CA ARG A 209 25.92 -23.31 -13.67
C ARG A 209 27.40 -22.94 -13.62
N ASP A 210 27.69 -21.65 -13.51
CA ASP A 210 29.07 -21.15 -13.56
C ASP A 210 29.85 -21.57 -12.30
N LYS A 211 29.19 -21.64 -11.14
CA LYS A 211 29.72 -22.22 -9.90
C LYS A 211 30.10 -23.69 -10.08
N LEU A 212 29.24 -24.49 -10.72
CA LEU A 212 29.51 -25.91 -10.98
C LEU A 212 30.69 -26.09 -11.95
N GLU A 213 30.73 -25.31 -13.03
CA GLU A 213 31.84 -25.34 -14.00
C GLU A 213 33.17 -24.93 -13.34
N MET A 214 33.14 -23.95 -12.43
CA MET A 214 34.30 -23.62 -11.59
C MET A 214 34.72 -24.79 -10.70
N ARG A 215 33.80 -25.44 -9.98
CA ARG A 215 34.11 -26.61 -9.14
C ARG A 215 34.78 -27.74 -9.92
N HIS A 216 34.36 -27.99 -11.17
CA HIS A 216 35.01 -28.98 -12.03
C HIS A 216 36.45 -28.61 -12.40
N ARG A 217 36.81 -27.32 -12.48
CA ARG A 217 38.18 -26.85 -12.71
C ARG A 217 39.04 -26.81 -11.43
N VAL A 218 38.42 -26.74 -10.25
CA VAL A 218 39.08 -26.66 -8.93
C VAL A 218 39.78 -27.94 -8.49
N MET A 219 39.54 -29.09 -9.15
CA MET A 219 40.19 -30.37 -8.78
C MET A 219 41.73 -30.35 -8.73
N ASN A 220 42.39 -29.28 -9.21
CA ASN A 220 43.84 -29.13 -9.23
C ASN A 220 44.41 -27.93 -8.39
N ASP A 221 43.60 -27.15 -7.64
CA ASP A 221 44.12 -25.95 -6.92
C ASP A 221 43.40 -25.62 -5.57
N ASN A 222 44.14 -25.77 -4.46
CA ASN A 222 43.71 -25.47 -3.08
C ASN A 222 43.28 -24.00 -2.86
N ASN A 223 43.75 -23.06 -3.67
CA ASN A 223 43.37 -21.65 -3.58
C ASN A 223 41.91 -21.44 -3.98
N MET A 224 41.43 -22.18 -4.97
CA MET A 224 40.07 -22.05 -5.50
C MET A 224 39.02 -22.64 -4.56
N GLU A 225 39.37 -23.66 -3.76
CA GLU A 225 38.47 -24.20 -2.73
C GLU A 225 38.18 -23.19 -1.61
N ARG A 226 39.19 -22.44 -1.16
CA ARG A 226 39.00 -21.39 -0.15
C ARG A 226 38.09 -20.27 -0.67
N LYS A 227 38.21 -19.91 -1.94
CA LYS A 227 37.38 -18.87 -2.58
C LYS A 227 35.92 -19.30 -2.71
N MET A 228 35.67 -20.56 -3.09
CA MET A 228 34.31 -21.12 -3.13
C MET A 228 33.63 -21.03 -1.77
N LYS A 229 34.35 -21.38 -0.69
CA LYS A 229 33.85 -21.25 0.70
C LYS A 229 33.56 -19.80 1.09
N ASN A 230 34.31 -18.83 0.56
CA ASN A 230 34.05 -17.41 0.82
C ASN A 230 32.76 -16.94 0.13
N LEU A 231 32.56 -17.27 -1.15
CA LEU A 231 31.33 -16.92 -1.87
C LEU A 231 30.08 -17.54 -1.24
N GLU A 232 30.17 -18.77 -0.73
CA GLU A 232 29.07 -19.42 -0.01
C GLU A 232 28.74 -18.73 1.32
N ARG A 233 29.77 -18.23 2.03
CA ARG A 233 29.55 -17.44 3.24
C ARG A 233 28.90 -16.09 2.92
N GLU A 234 29.31 -15.47 1.82
CA GLU A 234 28.74 -14.20 1.34
C GLU A 234 27.26 -14.37 0.96
N ASP A 235 26.95 -15.36 0.12
CA ASP A 235 25.57 -15.75 -0.22
C ASP A 235 24.70 -15.93 1.03
N GLN A 236 25.20 -16.69 2.02
CA GLN A 236 24.45 -16.93 3.24
C GLN A 236 24.30 -15.66 4.11
N LYS A 237 25.28 -14.75 4.09
CA LYS A 237 25.21 -13.47 4.80
C LYS A 237 24.16 -12.56 4.17
N ILE A 238 24.13 -12.47 2.84
CA ILE A 238 23.18 -11.63 2.12
C ILE A 238 21.76 -12.17 2.28
N LYS A 239 21.56 -13.49 2.12
CA LYS A 239 20.27 -14.17 2.39
C LYS A 239 19.73 -13.90 3.79
N LYS A 240 20.60 -13.91 4.82
CA LYS A 240 20.21 -13.54 6.19
C LYS A 240 19.77 -12.08 6.29
N GLY A 241 20.44 -11.18 5.56
CA GLY A 241 20.08 -9.76 5.46
C GLY A 241 18.69 -9.56 4.87
N ILE A 242 18.41 -10.20 3.73
CA ILE A 242 17.09 -10.17 3.07
C ILE A 242 16.01 -10.71 4.01
N SER A 243 16.23 -11.88 4.63
CA SER A 243 15.24 -12.45 5.54
C SER A 243 15.03 -11.63 6.83
N ALA A 244 16.05 -10.91 7.30
CA ALA A 244 15.88 -9.97 8.41
C ALA A 244 15.03 -8.76 8.00
N LEU A 245 15.18 -8.29 6.77
CA LEU A 245 14.38 -7.22 6.20
C LEU A 245 12.91 -7.65 6.04
N GLU A 246 12.66 -8.83 5.47
CA GLU A 246 11.31 -9.44 5.37
C GLU A 246 10.60 -9.46 6.73
N ARG A 247 11.30 -9.90 7.79
CA ARG A 247 10.71 -9.97 9.14
C ARG A 247 10.40 -8.60 9.73
N LYS A 248 11.21 -7.58 9.45
CA LYS A 248 10.94 -6.20 9.90
C LYS A 248 9.68 -5.64 9.23
N ILE A 249 9.48 -5.95 7.95
CA ILE A 249 8.28 -5.56 7.19
C ILE A 249 7.03 -6.29 7.70
N LEU A 250 7.18 -7.56 8.09
CA LEU A 250 6.10 -8.35 8.70
C LEU A 250 5.60 -7.74 10.02
N ALA A 251 6.52 -7.23 10.84
CA ALA A 251 6.20 -6.57 12.10
C ALA A 251 5.46 -5.23 11.92
N SER A 252 5.51 -4.60 10.73
CA SER A 252 4.74 -3.39 10.41
C SER A 252 3.33 -3.64 9.88
N GLY A 253 2.89 -4.91 9.76
CA GLY A 253 1.50 -5.25 9.40
C GLY A 253 1.19 -5.28 7.89
N GLU A 254 2.21 -5.34 7.03
CA GLU A 254 2.05 -5.47 5.57
C GLU A 254 2.07 -6.96 5.16
N GLU A 255 0.97 -7.67 5.37
CA GLU A 255 0.86 -9.11 5.08
C GLU A 255 0.96 -9.44 3.57
N ASN A 256 0.60 -8.51 2.68
CA ASN A 256 0.56 -8.75 1.23
C ASN A 256 1.95 -8.93 0.59
N ALA A 257 3.00 -8.33 1.13
CA ALA A 257 4.36 -8.45 0.58
C ALA A 257 4.94 -9.88 0.74
N LEU A 258 4.41 -10.67 1.68
CA LEU A 258 4.94 -11.99 2.03
C LEU A 258 4.36 -13.16 1.24
N SER A 259 3.09 -13.08 0.83
CA SER A 259 2.47 -14.18 0.09
C SER A 259 3.19 -14.43 -1.25
N MET A 260 3.82 -13.39 -1.82
CA MET A 260 4.59 -13.47 -3.06
C MET A 260 6.04 -13.94 -2.89
N MET A 261 6.59 -13.96 -1.67
CA MET A 261 8.00 -14.35 -1.44
C MET A 261 8.15 -15.54 -0.49
N SER A 262 7.05 -16.15 -0.04
CA SER A 262 7.09 -17.34 0.82
C SER A 262 7.85 -18.49 0.15
N LYS A 263 9.11 -18.61 0.58
CA LYS A 263 10.03 -19.75 0.57
C LYS A 263 9.28 -21.08 0.34
N GLN A 264 9.46 -21.64 -0.88
CA GLN A 264 9.38 -23.06 -1.30
C GLN A 264 8.79 -23.26 -2.71
N ALA A 265 8.00 -22.34 -3.26
CA ALA A 265 7.46 -22.49 -4.63
C ALA A 265 8.49 -22.18 -5.75
N ILE A 266 9.62 -21.57 -5.39
CA ILE A 266 10.69 -21.13 -6.30
C ILE A 266 11.46 -22.33 -6.91
N TYR A 267 11.32 -23.53 -6.35
CA TYR A 267 12.05 -24.72 -6.81
C TYR A 267 11.19 -25.77 -7.55
N GLN A 268 9.93 -25.47 -7.92
CA GLN A 268 9.05 -26.50 -8.51
C GLN A 268 8.32 -26.13 -9.82
N ASN A 269 8.40 -24.90 -10.33
CA ASN A 269 7.94 -24.67 -11.70
C ASN A 269 9.10 -24.83 -12.68
N ASP A 270 9.19 -26.06 -13.18
CA ASP A 270 10.06 -26.58 -14.23
C ASP A 270 9.76 -25.93 -15.61
N THR A 271 9.69 -24.60 -15.67
CA THR A 271 9.49 -23.87 -16.92
C THR A 271 10.22 -22.54 -16.90
N CYS A 272 11.49 -22.58 -16.49
CA CYS A 272 12.43 -21.54 -16.89
C CYS A 272 12.57 -21.63 -18.42
N LYS A 273 11.82 -20.80 -19.15
CA LYS A 273 12.15 -20.50 -20.54
C LYS A 273 13.54 -19.90 -20.46
N ASN A 274 14.53 -20.52 -21.12
CA ASN A 274 15.89 -19.97 -21.27
C ASN A 274 15.84 -18.63 -22.02
N SER A 275 15.29 -17.59 -21.40
CA SER A 275 15.24 -16.24 -21.92
C SER A 275 16.59 -15.61 -21.65
N SER A 276 17.11 -14.95 -22.66
CA SER A 276 18.37 -14.24 -22.57
C SER A 276 18.30 -13.16 -21.47
N LEU A 277 19.44 -12.72 -20.93
CA LEU A 277 19.47 -11.66 -19.92
C LEU A 277 18.84 -10.37 -20.45
N GLN A 278 19.08 -10.07 -21.73
CA GLN A 278 18.47 -8.94 -22.41
C GLN A 278 16.94 -9.07 -22.43
N ALA A 279 16.43 -10.25 -22.79
CA ALA A 279 15.00 -10.50 -22.79
C ALA A 279 14.41 -10.38 -21.38
N GLY A 280 15.05 -10.95 -20.36
CA GLY A 280 14.57 -10.86 -18.97
C GLY A 280 14.45 -9.42 -18.47
N LEU A 281 15.49 -8.60 -18.68
CA LEU A 281 15.44 -7.17 -18.33
C LEU A 281 14.37 -6.40 -19.13
N HIS A 282 14.21 -6.70 -20.41
CA HIS A 282 13.17 -6.10 -21.24
C HIS A 282 11.77 -6.38 -20.69
N HIS A 283 11.48 -7.62 -20.30
CA HIS A 283 10.18 -7.97 -19.72
C HIS A 283 9.92 -7.21 -18.40
N ILE A 284 10.94 -7.02 -17.56
CA ILE A 284 10.81 -6.20 -16.34
C ILE A 284 10.45 -4.77 -16.70
N PHE A 285 11.20 -4.13 -17.61
CA PHE A 285 10.97 -2.73 -17.95
C PHE A 285 9.62 -2.52 -18.64
N GLU A 286 9.19 -3.42 -19.52
CA GLU A 286 7.84 -3.37 -20.10
C GLU A 286 6.75 -3.50 -19.04
N ALA A 287 6.92 -4.40 -18.07
CA ALA A 287 5.97 -4.53 -16.97
C ALA A 287 5.94 -3.27 -16.10
N MET A 288 7.10 -2.68 -15.79
CA MET A 288 7.19 -1.44 -15.01
C MET A 288 6.61 -0.23 -15.76
N GLU A 289 6.82 -0.16 -17.07
CA GLU A 289 6.22 0.87 -17.94
C GLU A 289 4.69 0.79 -17.88
N ARG A 290 4.13 -0.40 -18.11
CA ARG A 290 2.67 -0.62 -18.09
C ARG A 290 2.09 -0.36 -16.71
N PHE A 291 2.78 -0.77 -15.65
CA PHE A 291 2.40 -0.47 -14.27
C PHE A 291 2.41 1.05 -14.00
N ALA A 292 3.46 1.76 -14.39
CA ALA A 292 3.56 3.21 -14.23
C ALA A 292 2.48 3.96 -15.02
N ALA A 293 2.16 3.51 -16.23
CA ALA A 293 1.07 4.07 -17.03
C ALA A 293 -0.30 3.87 -16.36
N ASN A 294 -0.56 2.68 -15.81
CA ASN A 294 -1.79 2.40 -15.07
C ASN A 294 -1.89 3.25 -13.80
N CYS A 295 -0.79 3.42 -13.05
CA CYS A 295 -0.74 4.33 -11.92
C CYS A 295 -1.05 5.77 -12.36
N LEU A 296 -0.34 6.29 -13.37
CA LEU A 296 -0.53 7.64 -13.87
C LEU A 296 -1.99 7.90 -14.23
N LYS A 297 -2.63 6.98 -14.95
CA LYS A 297 -4.04 7.07 -15.31
C LYS A 297 -4.95 7.24 -14.09
N VAL A 298 -4.73 6.47 -13.02
CA VAL A 298 -5.51 6.61 -11.77
C VAL A 298 -5.37 8.01 -11.18
N TYR A 299 -4.16 8.58 -11.18
CA TYR A 299 -3.92 9.91 -10.63
C TYR A 299 -4.49 11.03 -11.53
N GLU A 300 -4.42 10.87 -12.86
CA GLU A 300 -5.07 11.79 -13.80
C GLU A 300 -6.60 11.78 -13.66
N GLU A 301 -7.22 10.60 -13.50
CA GLU A 301 -8.65 10.47 -13.21
C GLU A 301 -9.04 11.15 -11.89
N LEU A 302 -8.20 11.04 -10.86
CA LEU A 302 -8.42 11.73 -9.57
C LEU A 302 -8.35 13.25 -9.72
N LEU A 303 -7.36 13.76 -10.45
CA LEU A 303 -7.22 15.21 -10.70
C LEU A 303 -8.39 15.76 -11.51
N GLN A 304 -8.82 15.05 -12.55
CA GLN A 304 -9.99 15.43 -13.34
C GLN A 304 -11.22 15.56 -12.44
N ARG A 305 -11.42 14.60 -11.53
CA ARG A 305 -12.55 14.62 -10.62
C ARG A 305 -12.49 15.74 -9.57
N ILE A 306 -11.29 16.09 -9.11
CA ILE A 306 -11.08 17.26 -8.25
C ILE A 306 -11.46 18.55 -8.99
N GLU A 307 -11.09 18.67 -10.26
CA GLU A 307 -11.42 19.82 -11.10
C GLU A 307 -12.92 19.94 -11.36
N GLU A 308 -13.59 18.82 -11.66
CA GLU A 308 -15.06 18.76 -11.82
C GLU A 308 -15.80 19.22 -10.55
N ASP A 309 -15.37 18.79 -9.37
CA ASP A 309 -15.96 19.21 -8.09
C ASP A 309 -15.74 20.71 -7.82
N ASN A 310 -14.56 21.25 -8.15
CA ASN A 310 -14.26 22.68 -8.01
C ASN A 310 -15.17 23.53 -8.90
N LEU A 311 -15.33 23.14 -10.18
CA LEU A 311 -16.20 23.84 -11.14
C LEU A 311 -17.67 23.81 -10.71
N ALA A 312 -18.14 22.67 -10.19
CA ALA A 312 -19.51 22.55 -9.66
C ALA A 312 -19.74 23.48 -8.46
N HIS A 313 -18.72 23.68 -7.61
CA HIS A 313 -18.79 24.62 -6.49
C HIS A 313 -18.76 26.09 -6.93
N GLU A 314 -18.03 26.44 -7.97
CA GLU A 314 -18.01 27.79 -8.54
C GLU A 314 -19.37 28.15 -9.17
N HIS A 315 -19.95 27.25 -9.97
CA HIS A 315 -21.24 27.49 -10.61
C HIS A 315 -22.40 27.69 -9.61
N ASN A 316 -22.37 26.96 -8.50
CA ASN A 316 -23.35 27.10 -7.41
C ASN A 316 -23.18 28.39 -6.58
N ARG A 317 -22.03 29.09 -6.67
CA ARG A 317 -21.82 30.39 -6.01
C ARG A 317 -22.26 31.56 -6.88
N GLU A 318 -22.33 31.36 -8.19
CA GLU A 318 -22.72 32.40 -9.17
C GLU A 318 -24.22 32.40 -9.51
N SER A 319 -24.96 31.37 -9.09
CA SER A 319 -26.43 31.24 -9.24
C SER A 319 -27.19 31.66 -7.98
#